data_AF-A0A392TX80-F1
#
_entry.id   AF-A0A392TX80-F1
#
_cell.length_a   1.000
_cell.length_b   1.000
_cell.length_c   1.000
_cell.angle_alpha   90.00
_cell.angle_beta   90.00
_cell.angle_gamma   90.00
#
_symmetry.space_group_name_H-M   'P 1'
#
loop_
_entity.id
_entity.type
_entity.pdbx_description
1 polymer ?
#
loop_
_entity_poly.entity_id
_entity_poly.type
_entity_poly.pdbx_seq_one_letter_code
_entity_poly.pdbx_strand_id
1 'polypeptide(L)' 'MEVVDVPVLGKKFTWFSADGKSMSRLDRFLLSDGFITTQGISGQWIGDRDISDHCPVWLSAEFNNLGPKPFK' A
#
# COMPACT_ATOMS: atom_id res chain seq x y z
N MET A 1 -0.27 20.36 -6.41
CA MET A 1 -0.73 19.03 -6.82
C MET A 1 -1.26 18.37 -5.56
N GLU A 2 -2.58 18.19 -5.47
CA GLU A 2 -3.23 17.60 -4.30
C GLU A 2 -3.20 16.08 -4.43
N VAL A 3 -2.76 15.39 -3.36
CA VAL A 3 -2.67 13.94 -3.31
C VAL A 3 -3.23 13.46 -1.97
N VAL A 4 -3.86 12.30 -1.99
CA VAL A 4 -4.52 11.68 -0.86
C VAL A 4 -3.70 10.49 -0.38
N ASP A 5 -3.51 10.41 0.94
CA ASP A 5 -3.07 9.19 1.60
C ASP A 5 -4.27 8.27 1.78
N VAL A 6 -4.37 7.23 0.95
CA VAL A 6 -5.53 6.34 0.94
C VAL A 6 -5.60 5.46 2.20
N PRO A 7 -6.80 5.00 2.61
CA PRO A 7 -6.95 4.23 3.84
C PRO A 7 -6.05 2.99 3.89
N VAL A 8 -5.53 2.69 5.08
CA VAL A 8 -4.70 1.51 5.31
C VAL A 8 -5.50 0.40 5.97
N LEU A 9 -5.32 -0.80 5.45
CA LEU A 9 -5.82 -2.05 5.99
C LEU A 9 -4.65 -2.94 6.43
N GLY A 10 -4.93 -3.87 7.34
CA GLY A 10 -3.93 -4.77 7.90
C GLY A 10 -3.13 -4.12 9.03
N LYS A 11 -1.80 -4.07 8.89
CA LYS A 11 -0.90 -3.49 9.92
C LYS A 11 -0.86 -1.96 9.85
N LYS A 12 -0.26 -1.33 10.87
CA LYS A 12 -0.17 0.14 11.01
C LYS A 12 1.18 0.74 10.61
N PHE A 13 2.25 -0.04 10.67
CA PHE A 13 3.62 0.44 10.51
C PHE A 13 4.32 -0.29 9.36
N THR A 14 5.15 0.44 8.63
CA THR A 14 5.89 -0.09 7.48
C THR A 14 7.39 -0.17 7.74
N TRP A 15 7.88 0.38 8.85
CA TRP A 15 9.28 0.33 9.21
C TRP A 15 9.44 0.10 10.71
N PHE A 16 10.50 -0.61 11.07
CA PHE A 16 10.86 -0.98 12.44
C PHE A 16 12.35 -0.70 12.65
N SER A 17 12.72 -0.11 13.78
CA SER A 17 14.13 0.02 14.16
C SER A 17 14.76 -1.36 14.34
N ALA A 18 16.08 -1.44 14.19
CA ALA A 18 16.82 -2.70 14.35
C ALA A 18 16.64 -3.35 15.73
N ASP A 19 16.40 -2.54 16.77
CA ASP A 19 16.11 -3.01 18.14
C ASP A 19 14.60 -3.27 18.39
N GLY A 20 13.74 -3.02 17.40
CA GLY A 20 12.29 -3.20 17.47
C GLY A 20 11.54 -2.24 18.40
N LYS A 21 12.22 -1.27 19.02
CA LYS A 21 11.60 -0.36 20.00
C LYS A 21 10.86 0.81 19.36
N SER A 22 11.24 1.15 18.13
CA SER A 22 10.63 2.23 17.36
C SER A 22 10.02 1.68 16.09
N MET A 23 8.87 2.22 15.72
CA MET A 23 8.14 1.84 14.53
C MET A 23 7.46 3.06 13.91
N SER A 24 7.43 3.11 12.60
CA SER A 24 6.84 4.23 11.87
C SER A 24 6.20 3.76 10.55
N ARG A 25 5.35 4.60 9.98
CA ARG A 25 4.75 4.39 8.66
C ARG A 25 5.42 5.35 7.69
N LEU A 26 6.50 4.89 7.07
CA LEU A 26 7.30 5.68 6.14
C LEU A 26 6.88 5.44 4.68
N ASP A 27 6.39 4.24 4.37
CA ASP A 27 6.09 3.80 3.02
C ASP A 27 4.58 3.93 2.78
N ARG A 28 4.19 4.76 1.81
CA ARG A 28 2.79 5.09 1.51
C ARG A 28 2.59 5.34 0.03
N PHE A 29 1.43 4.98 -0.48
CA PHE A 29 0.97 5.42 -1.80
C PHE A 29 0.18 6.71 -1.64
N LEU A 30 0.65 7.78 -2.29
CA LEU A 30 -0.07 9.06 -2.37
C LEU A 30 -0.60 9.23 -3.79
N LEU A 31 -1.90 9.41 -3.92
CA LEU A 31 -2.58 9.35 -5.22
C LEU A 31 -3.47 10.57 -5.41
N SER A 32 -3.60 11.05 -6.64
CA SER A 32 -4.62 12.05 -6.99
C SER A 32 -6.02 11.42 -6.99
N ASP A 33 -7.05 12.18 -6.65
CA ASP A 33 -8.45 11.72 -6.67
C ASP A 33 -8.85 11.10 -8.01
N GLY A 34 -8.45 11.71 -9.14
CA GLY A 34 -8.76 11.19 -10.46
C GLY A 34 -8.21 9.78 -10.71
N PHE A 35 -7.03 9.46 -10.17
CA PHE A 35 -6.44 8.12 -10.27
C PHE A 35 -7.17 7.12 -9.36
N ILE A 36 -7.50 7.54 -8.13
CA ILE A 36 -8.28 6.73 -7.17
C ILE A 36 -9.60 6.31 -7.80
N THR A 37 -10.34 7.26 -8.36
CA THR A 37 -11.63 7.00 -9.02
C THR A 37 -11.49 6.15 -10.27
N THR A 38 -10.53 6.46 -11.16
CA THR A 38 -10.41 5.77 -12.45
C THR A 38 -9.97 4.31 -12.29
N GLN A 39 -9.11 4.01 -11.31
CA GLN A 39 -8.60 2.67 -11.09
C GLN A 39 -9.40 1.89 -10.04
N GLY A 40 -10.38 2.52 -9.37
CA GLY A 40 -11.15 1.89 -8.30
C GLY A 40 -10.28 1.53 -7.10
N ILE A 41 -9.36 2.42 -6.70
CA ILE A 41 -8.48 2.17 -5.56
C ILE A 41 -9.30 2.16 -4.27
N SER A 42 -9.27 1.04 -3.55
CA SER A 42 -10.02 0.83 -2.31
C SER A 42 -9.18 1.08 -1.06
N GLY A 43 -7.85 1.13 -1.19
CA GLY A 43 -6.94 1.45 -0.10
C GLY A 43 -5.56 0.83 -0.31
N GLN A 44 -4.78 0.75 0.76
CA GLN A 44 -3.50 0.07 0.77
C GLN A 44 -3.43 -0.98 1.90
N TRP A 45 -2.75 -2.09 1.65
CA TRP A 45 -2.56 -3.18 2.60
C TRP A 45 -1.11 -3.24 3.06
N ILE A 46 -0.88 -3.24 4.37
CA ILE A 46 0.44 -3.52 4.94
C ILE A 46 0.47 -4.97 5.43
N GLY A 47 1.36 -5.77 4.85
CA GLY A 47 1.49 -7.19 5.21
C GLY A 47 2.60 -7.47 6.21
N ASP A 48 2.97 -8.74 6.27
CA ASP A 48 3.98 -9.22 7.19
C ASP A 48 5.39 -8.80 6.78
N ARG A 49 6.17 -8.41 7.81
CA ARG A 49 7.59 -8.17 7.68
C ARG A 49 8.30 -9.51 7.63
N ASP A 50 9.27 -9.62 6.72
CA ASP A 50 10.12 -10.80 6.60
C ASP A 50 11.58 -10.40 6.85
N ILE A 51 12.44 -10.43 5.84
CA ILE A 51 13.89 -10.18 5.96
C ILE A 51 14.30 -8.71 6.04
N SER A 52 13.42 -7.78 5.65
CA SER A 52 13.68 -6.33 5.70
C SER A 52 13.26 -5.73 7.05
N ASP A 53 13.83 -4.58 7.39
CA ASP A 53 13.30 -3.68 8.42
C ASP A 53 12.02 -2.97 7.96
N HIS A 54 11.67 -3.06 6.67
CA HIS A 54 10.42 -2.61 6.10
C HIS A 54 9.38 -3.73 5.90
N CYS A 55 8.09 -3.38 6.06
CA CYS A 55 6.97 -4.20 5.63
C CYS A 55 6.59 -3.88 4.18
N PRO A 56 6.22 -4.88 3.37
CA PRO A 56 5.64 -4.63 2.06
C PRO A 56 4.28 -3.92 2.17
N VAL A 57 4.05 -2.99 1.24
CA VAL A 57 2.79 -2.26 1.07
C VAL A 57 2.24 -2.52 -0.32
N TRP A 58 0.98 -2.95 -0.41
CA TRP A 58 0.27 -3.13 -1.67
C TRP A 58 -0.83 -2.10 -1.82
N LEU A 59 -1.07 -1.67 -3.05
CA LEU A 59 -2.23 -0.89 -3.40
C LEU A 59 -3.37 -1.83 -3.79
N SER A 60 -4.51 -1.70 -3.13
CA SER A 60 -5.71 -2.48 -3.41
C SER A 60 -6.60 -1.72 -4.39
N ALA A 61 -6.95 -2.36 -5.48
CA ALA A 61 -7.95 -1.90 -6.42
C ALA A 61 -9.13 -2.88 -6.42
N GLU A 62 -10.35 -2.36 -6.54
CA GLU A 62 -11.50 -3.19 -6.88
C GLU A 62 -11.23 -3.90 -8.21
N PHE A 63 -11.84 -5.07 -8.39
CA PHE A 63 -11.59 -5.98 -9.51
C PHE A 63 -12.14 -5.41 -10.83
N ASN A 64 -11.57 -4.30 -11.28
CA ASN A 64 -11.68 -3.81 -12.64
C ASN A 64 -10.85 -4.77 -13.47
N ASN A 65 -11.51 -5.51 -14.37
CA ASN A 65 -10.92 -6.48 -15.28
C ASN A 65 -9.60 -5.93 -15.88
N LEU A 66 -8.44 -6.21 -15.24
CA LEU A 66 -7.11 -5.65 -15.58
C LEU A 66 -6.55 -6.23 -16.89
N GLY A 67 -7.44 -6.74 -17.74
CA GLY A 67 -7.12 -7.52 -18.91
C GLY A 67 -6.73 -8.96 -18.56
N PRO A 68 -6.55 -9.79 -19.60
CA PRO A 68 -6.07 -11.15 -19.45
C PRO A 68 -4.66 -11.17 -18.84
N LYS A 69 -4.40 -12.14 -17.95
CA LYS A 69 -3.05 -12.37 -17.40
C LYS A 69 -2.05 -12.52 -18.56
N PRO A 70 -0.93 -11.77 -18.57
CA PRO A 70 -0.01 -11.78 -19.71
C PRO A 70 0.66 -13.15 -19.96
N PHE A 71 0.66 -14.05 -18.98
CA PHE A 71 1.30 -15.36 -19.06
C PHE A 71 0.36 -16.46 -18.55
N LYS A 72 0.44 -17.62 -19.19
CA LYS A 72 -0.33 -18.84 -18.91
C LYS A 72 0.58 -19.93 -18.37
#